data_AF-K1SR99-F1
#
_entry.id   AF-K1SR99-F1
#
_cell.length_a   1.000
_cell.length_b   1.000
_cell.length_c   1.000
_cell.angle_alpha   90.00
_cell.angle_beta   90.00
_cell.angle_gamma   90.00
#
_symmetry.space_group_name_H-M   'P 1'
#
loop_
_entity.id
_entity.type
_entity.pdbx_description
1 polymer ?
#
loop_
_entity_poly.entity_id
_entity_poly.type
_entity_poly.pdbx_seq_one_letter_code
_entity_poly.pdbx_strand_id
1 'polypeptide(L)'
;MIFVDYNSASEISSADYVITTGICGEHTDNNPQIMIDGIAEINACAKIAKATGARVVVVNDSRIYGKAKPHRVYSENEYAELDATSPSSLAGQLMRMRETTLHSVLKNSESTVATLRTGIILGASSNFTSVLDPVFDDIANRRDTVVPATRDRYTFVYINDVLKAIVFAMTNLEENAVYNVGGKNCNASLIMIAAVLNDIYGSRCTIESGDFTELDGCAINSNKISVNECTPDIDLETMLKICIMDKMKSEKVLRIPHSHERRLDSIHEIQLAFLLETDRICRKHNIKYFLGGGTL
;
A
#
# COMPACT_ATOMS: atom_id res chain seq x y z
N MET A 1 -12.81 -9.57 -14.35
CA MET A 1 -12.57 -9.88 -12.93
C MET A 1 -13.85 -10.49 -12.39
N ILE A 2 -13.82 -11.75 -11.93
CA ILE A 2 -14.97 -12.30 -11.21
C ILE A 2 -14.74 -11.91 -9.75
N PHE A 3 -15.34 -10.80 -9.33
CA PHE A 3 -15.60 -10.60 -7.91
C PHE A 3 -16.59 -11.67 -7.51
N VAL A 4 -16.15 -12.65 -6.73
CA VAL A 4 -17.10 -13.59 -6.15
C VAL A 4 -17.63 -12.92 -4.88
N ASP A 5 -18.78 -12.27 -5.02
CA ASP A 5 -19.59 -11.87 -3.88
C ASP A 5 -20.10 -13.16 -3.22
N TYR A 6 -19.47 -13.54 -2.11
CA TYR A 6 -19.96 -14.63 -1.28
C TYR A 6 -20.95 -14.06 -0.27
N ASN A 7 -22.17 -14.58 -0.26
CA ASN A 7 -23.18 -14.17 0.72
C ASN A 7 -22.83 -14.65 2.14
N SER A 8 -21.92 -15.63 2.25
CA SER A 8 -21.45 -16.16 3.54
C SER A 8 -20.07 -16.82 3.44
N ALA A 9 -19.26 -16.70 4.50
CA ALA A 9 -17.98 -17.41 4.63
C ALA A 9 -18.11 -18.94 4.54
N SER A 10 -19.32 -19.49 4.75
CA SER A 10 -19.65 -20.92 4.64
C SER A 10 -19.68 -21.46 3.21
N GLU A 11 -19.69 -20.60 2.19
CA GLU A 11 -19.68 -21.02 0.78
C GLU A 11 -18.26 -21.38 0.29
N ILE A 12 -17.23 -20.97 1.02
CA ILE A 12 -15.83 -21.24 0.67
C ILE A 12 -15.42 -22.59 1.27
N SER A 13 -15.54 -23.64 0.45
CA SER A 13 -15.20 -25.01 0.83
C SER A 13 -13.72 -25.35 0.68
N SER A 14 -12.95 -24.54 -0.05
CA SER A 14 -11.50 -24.72 -0.25
C SER A 14 -10.85 -23.41 -0.69
N ALA A 15 -9.71 -23.08 -0.08
CA ALA A 15 -8.85 -21.96 -0.44
C ALA A 15 -7.42 -22.30 -0.01
N ASP A 16 -6.45 -22.01 -0.87
CA ASP A 16 -5.02 -22.14 -0.55
C ASP A 16 -4.50 -20.87 0.11
N TYR A 17 -5.03 -19.72 -0.32
CA TYR A 17 -4.64 -18.39 0.17
C TYR A 17 -5.84 -17.51 0.51
N VAL A 18 -5.72 -16.77 1.61
CA VAL A 18 -6.65 -15.71 2.01
C VAL A 18 -5.87 -14.40 2.10
N ILE A 19 -6.16 -13.44 1.24
CA ILE A 19 -5.51 -12.14 1.22
C ILE A 19 -6.50 -11.11 1.78
N THR A 20 -6.11 -10.41 2.84
CA THR A 20 -6.89 -9.29 3.41
C THR A 20 -6.08 -8.01 3.35
N THR A 21 -6.66 -6.96 2.77
CA THR A 21 -6.09 -5.60 2.80
C THR A 21 -6.76 -4.69 3.82
N GLY A 22 -7.97 -5.03 4.30
CA GLY A 22 -8.77 -4.18 5.18
C GLY A 22 -8.80 -2.73 4.67
N ILE A 23 -8.41 -1.79 5.54
CA ILE A 23 -8.36 -0.35 5.26
C ILE A 23 -6.99 0.16 4.74
N CYS A 24 -6.11 -0.74 4.27
CA CYS A 24 -4.77 -0.39 3.80
C CYS A 24 -4.83 0.64 2.65
N GLY A 25 -4.16 1.78 2.81
CA GLY A 25 -4.17 2.87 1.82
C GLY A 25 -5.49 3.65 1.69
N GLU A 26 -6.51 3.34 2.50
CA GLU A 26 -7.77 4.10 2.51
C GLU A 26 -7.66 5.34 3.39
N HIS A 27 -8.24 6.46 2.92
CA HIS A 27 -8.52 7.59 3.79
C HIS A 27 -9.63 7.21 4.77
N THR A 28 -9.42 7.46 6.07
CA THR A 28 -10.39 7.13 7.11
C THR A 28 -10.93 8.39 7.76
N ASP A 29 -12.24 8.61 7.66
CA ASP A 29 -12.92 9.76 8.28
C ASP A 29 -13.07 9.63 9.82
N ASN A 30 -12.30 8.73 10.44
CA ASN A 30 -12.38 8.35 11.86
C ASN A 30 -13.80 7.93 12.31
N ASN A 31 -14.61 7.42 11.38
CA ASN A 31 -15.93 6.90 11.66
C ASN A 31 -15.81 5.58 12.47
N PRO A 32 -16.45 5.44 13.65
CA PRO A 32 -16.42 4.21 14.44
C PRO A 32 -16.89 2.96 13.68
N GLN A 33 -17.70 3.13 12.61
CA GLN A 33 -18.15 2.04 11.76
C GLN A 33 -16.99 1.22 11.18
N ILE A 34 -15.82 1.84 10.92
CA ILE A 34 -14.65 1.12 10.39
C ILE A 34 -14.17 0.02 11.35
N MET A 35 -14.35 0.19 12.66
CA MET A 35 -13.99 -0.83 13.65
C MET A 35 -14.95 -2.01 13.59
N ILE A 36 -16.25 -1.74 13.42
CA ILE A 36 -17.28 -2.79 13.33
C ILE A 36 -17.03 -3.62 12.08
N ASP A 37 -16.84 -2.95 10.94
CA ASP A 37 -16.62 -3.60 9.64
C ASP A 37 -15.29 -4.37 9.64
N GLY A 38 -14.23 -3.77 10.19
CA GLY A 38 -12.94 -4.42 10.33
C GLY A 38 -12.96 -5.64 11.24
N ILE A 39 -13.71 -5.62 12.35
CA ILE A 39 -13.90 -6.80 13.21
C ILE A 39 -14.66 -7.91 12.47
N ALA A 40 -15.69 -7.56 11.69
CA ALA A 40 -16.42 -8.52 10.88
C ALA A 40 -15.51 -9.18 9.82
N GLU A 41 -14.68 -8.39 9.15
CA GLU A 41 -13.70 -8.83 8.15
C GLU A 41 -12.64 -9.77 8.76
N ILE A 42 -12.05 -9.41 9.91
CA ILE A 42 -11.10 -10.25 10.66
C ILE A 42 -11.73 -11.60 10.99
N ASN A 43 -12.96 -11.59 11.51
CA ASN A 43 -13.67 -12.80 11.89
C ASN A 43 -13.99 -13.70 10.69
N ALA A 44 -14.36 -13.11 9.55
CA ALA A 44 -14.58 -13.86 8.31
C ALA A 44 -13.28 -14.50 7.81
N CYS A 45 -12.20 -13.73 7.74
CA CYS A 45 -10.88 -14.22 7.33
C CYS A 45 -10.40 -15.36 8.21
N ALA A 46 -10.49 -15.21 9.54
CA ALA A 46 -10.08 -16.24 10.48
C ALA A 46 -10.92 -17.52 10.36
N LYS A 47 -12.23 -17.41 10.10
CA LYS A 47 -13.11 -18.56 9.87
C LYS A 47 -12.74 -19.32 8.60
N ILE A 48 -12.55 -18.60 7.50
CA ILE A 48 -12.17 -19.20 6.20
C ILE A 48 -10.82 -19.89 6.33
N ALA A 49 -9.81 -19.19 6.86
CA ALA A 49 -8.48 -19.73 7.04
C ALA A 49 -8.50 -21.04 7.84
N LYS A 50 -9.18 -21.06 8.99
CA LYS A 50 -9.33 -22.26 9.83
C LYS A 50 -10.04 -23.41 9.13
N ALA A 51 -11.06 -23.10 8.32
CA ALA A 51 -11.84 -24.12 7.64
C ALA A 51 -11.07 -24.78 6.49
N THR A 52 -10.18 -24.03 5.82
CA THR A 52 -9.48 -24.51 4.63
C THR A 52 -8.00 -24.84 4.85
N GLY A 53 -7.42 -24.44 5.98
CA GLY A 53 -5.96 -24.50 6.20
C GLY A 53 -5.19 -23.48 5.37
N ALA A 54 -5.86 -22.47 4.79
CA ALA A 54 -5.22 -21.50 3.90
C ALA A 54 -4.10 -20.72 4.59
N ARG A 55 -3.09 -20.36 3.81
CA ARG A 55 -2.13 -19.33 4.20
C ARG A 55 -2.77 -17.95 4.07
N VAL A 56 -2.66 -17.15 5.11
CA VAL A 56 -3.23 -15.80 5.18
C VAL A 56 -2.14 -14.77 4.90
N VAL A 57 -2.40 -13.85 3.98
CA VAL A 57 -1.57 -12.66 3.75
C VAL A 57 -2.34 -11.44 4.23
N VAL A 58 -1.84 -10.79 5.27
CA VAL A 58 -2.42 -9.57 5.84
C VAL A 58 -1.64 -8.37 5.32
N VAL A 59 -2.31 -7.44 4.68
CA VAL A 59 -1.72 -6.20 4.19
C VAL A 59 -2.20 -5.04 5.07
N ASN A 60 -1.26 -4.40 5.73
CA ASN A 60 -1.39 -3.18 6.53
C ASN A 60 -0.54 -2.07 5.89
N ASP A 61 -0.65 -0.85 6.39
CA ASP A 61 0.28 0.23 6.06
C ASP A 61 0.93 0.84 7.30
N SER A 62 1.82 1.79 7.07
CA SER A 62 2.67 2.42 8.08
C SER A 62 1.91 3.13 9.21
N ARG A 63 0.60 3.34 9.11
CA ARG A 63 -0.24 3.87 10.21
C ARG A 63 -0.26 2.95 11.42
N ILE A 64 0.00 1.65 11.25
CA ILE A 64 0.10 0.68 12.35
C ILE A 64 1.17 1.06 13.38
N TYR A 65 2.21 1.77 12.96
CA TYR A 65 3.28 2.21 13.85
C TYR A 65 2.85 3.34 14.78
N GLY A 66 1.84 4.13 14.41
CA GLY A 66 1.36 5.28 15.17
C GLY A 66 2.15 6.57 14.89
N LYS A 67 2.07 7.54 15.81
CA LYS A 67 2.65 8.86 15.61
C LYS A 67 4.18 8.77 15.66
N ALA A 68 4.80 8.95 14.49
CA ALA A 68 6.25 8.83 14.34
C ALA A 68 7.00 9.87 15.17
N LYS A 69 8.15 9.47 15.72
CA LYS A 69 9.12 10.43 16.24
C LYS A 69 9.90 11.04 15.07
N PRO A 70 10.23 12.34 15.12
CA PRO A 70 10.99 12.97 14.05
C PRO A 70 12.31 12.26 13.76
N HIS A 71 12.63 12.14 12.47
CA HIS A 71 13.84 11.49 11.94
C HIS A 71 14.00 10.00 12.30
N ARG A 72 12.96 9.33 12.81
CA ARG A 72 12.99 7.88 13.07
C ARG A 72 12.45 7.09 11.88
N VAL A 73 13.09 5.95 11.62
CA VAL A 73 12.63 4.94 10.67
C VAL A 73 12.28 3.68 11.47
N TYR A 74 11.08 3.15 11.29
CA TYR A 74 10.55 2.06 12.10
C TYR A 74 10.78 0.69 11.44
N SER A 75 11.35 -0.23 12.21
CA SER A 75 11.44 -1.67 11.87
C SER A 75 10.24 -2.43 12.46
N GLU A 76 9.99 -3.65 11.98
CA GLU A 76 8.76 -4.42 12.27
C GLU A 76 8.51 -4.69 13.76
N ASN A 77 9.57 -4.72 14.57
CA ASN A 77 9.53 -4.98 16.01
C ASN A 77 9.39 -3.69 16.85
N GLU A 78 9.26 -2.54 16.22
CA GLU A 78 9.13 -1.25 16.88
C GLU A 78 7.71 -0.73 16.75
N TYR A 79 7.26 0.01 17.77
CA TYR A 79 6.00 0.74 17.72
C TYR A 79 6.21 2.14 18.28
N ALA A 80 5.54 3.11 17.66
CA ALA A 80 5.35 4.42 18.23
C ALA A 80 4.08 4.45 19.10
N GLU A 81 3.85 5.60 19.72
CA GLU A 81 2.65 5.84 20.50
C GLU A 81 1.42 5.91 19.59
N LEU A 82 0.36 5.21 19.99
CA LEU A 82 -0.99 5.41 19.49
C LEU A 82 -1.82 5.85 20.69
N ASP A 83 -2.36 7.06 20.62
CA ASP A 83 -3.24 7.57 21.66
C ASP A 83 -4.61 6.90 21.51
N ALA A 84 -4.94 6.03 22.47
CA ALA A 84 -6.21 5.31 22.48
C ALA A 84 -7.44 6.24 22.56
N THR A 85 -7.24 7.49 22.98
CA THR A 85 -8.29 8.49 23.13
C THR A 85 -8.43 9.43 21.93
N SER A 86 -7.46 9.40 21.00
CA SER A 86 -7.50 10.24 19.81
C SER A 86 -8.20 9.54 18.63
N PRO A 87 -9.19 10.20 17.98
CA PRO A 87 -9.80 9.70 16.76
C PRO A 87 -8.78 9.41 15.65
N SER A 88 -7.71 10.21 15.52
CA SER A 88 -6.68 10.02 14.50
C SER A 88 -5.90 8.70 14.63
N SER A 89 -5.97 8.05 15.79
CA SER A 89 -5.33 6.75 16.02
C SER A 89 -6.21 5.56 15.64
N LEU A 90 -7.46 5.78 15.22
CA LEU A 90 -8.44 4.72 14.98
C LEU A 90 -7.96 3.71 13.93
N ALA A 91 -7.44 4.19 12.80
CA ALA A 91 -6.89 3.34 11.75
C ALA A 91 -5.71 2.49 12.25
N GLY A 92 -4.75 3.11 12.94
CA GLY A 92 -3.60 2.41 13.52
C GLY A 92 -4.01 1.37 14.57
N GLN A 93 -5.01 1.67 15.40
CA GLN A 93 -5.56 0.75 16.38
C GLN A 93 -6.23 -0.46 15.72
N LEU A 94 -7.05 -0.24 14.68
CA LEU A 94 -7.68 -1.31 13.90
C LEU A 94 -6.63 -2.21 13.25
N MET A 95 -5.57 -1.63 12.68
CA MET A 95 -4.48 -2.38 12.06
C MET A 95 -3.73 -3.27 13.07
N ARG A 96 -3.39 -2.74 14.25
CA ARG A 96 -2.77 -3.52 15.33
C ARG A 96 -3.69 -4.65 15.81
N MET A 97 -4.98 -4.37 15.95
CA MET A 97 -5.98 -5.36 16.33
C MET A 97 -6.12 -6.47 15.27
N ARG A 98 -6.17 -6.12 13.98
CA ARG A 98 -6.24 -7.08 12.87
C ARG A 98 -5.04 -8.01 12.85
N GLU A 99 -3.84 -7.44 12.89
CA GLU A 99 -2.60 -8.21 12.88
C GLU A 99 -2.54 -9.14 14.10
N THR A 100 -2.72 -8.58 15.31
CA THR A 100 -2.63 -9.36 16.56
C THR A 100 -3.68 -10.47 16.60
N THR A 101 -4.91 -10.19 16.18
CA THR A 101 -6.00 -11.17 16.23
C THR A 101 -5.75 -12.32 15.26
N LEU A 102 -5.39 -12.03 14.00
CA LEU A 102 -5.14 -13.09 13.02
C LEU A 102 -3.95 -13.96 13.41
N HIS A 103 -2.83 -13.37 13.83
CA HIS A 103 -1.67 -14.12 14.32
C HIS A 103 -2.02 -14.97 15.55
N SER A 104 -2.80 -14.44 16.49
CA SER A 104 -3.17 -15.16 17.72
C SER A 104 -4.15 -16.30 17.44
N VAL A 105 -5.22 -16.02 16.69
CA VAL A 105 -6.33 -16.95 16.43
C VAL A 105 -5.90 -18.11 15.53
N LEU A 106 -4.92 -17.88 14.65
CA LEU A 106 -4.42 -18.88 13.70
C LEU A 106 -3.18 -19.63 14.20
N LYS A 107 -2.53 -19.18 15.29
CA LYS A 107 -1.32 -19.81 15.86
C LYS A 107 -1.44 -21.32 16.12
N ASN A 108 -2.63 -21.78 16.51
CA ASN A 108 -2.91 -23.19 16.82
C ASN A 108 -3.78 -23.88 15.75
N SER A 109 -3.84 -23.32 14.54
CA SER A 109 -4.53 -23.92 13.40
C SER A 109 -3.52 -24.47 12.38
N GLU A 110 -4.01 -25.20 11.38
CA GLU A 110 -3.18 -25.63 10.24
C GLU A 110 -2.83 -24.46 9.28
N SER A 111 -3.46 -23.29 9.48
CA SER A 111 -3.20 -22.07 8.72
C SER A 111 -1.92 -21.37 9.17
N THR A 112 -1.32 -20.63 8.25
CA THR A 112 -0.15 -19.78 8.51
C THR A 112 -0.47 -18.33 8.16
N VAL A 113 0.23 -17.37 8.77
CA VAL A 113 -0.02 -15.93 8.53
C VAL A 113 1.28 -15.23 8.14
N ALA A 114 1.28 -14.45 7.06
CA ALA A 114 2.34 -13.48 6.79
C ALA A 114 1.72 -12.08 6.77
N THR A 115 2.42 -11.10 7.35
CA THR A 115 1.95 -9.72 7.37
C THR A 115 2.89 -8.82 6.60
N LEU A 116 2.33 -8.02 5.71
CA LEU A 116 2.99 -6.95 4.98
C LEU A 116 2.54 -5.60 5.56
N ARG A 117 3.47 -4.71 5.85
CA ARG A 117 3.21 -3.33 6.28
C ARG A 117 3.79 -2.38 5.25
N THR A 118 2.96 -1.76 4.43
CA THR A 118 3.39 -0.91 3.33
C THR A 118 3.71 0.51 3.77
N GLY A 119 4.51 1.21 2.98
CA GLY A 119 4.51 2.68 2.98
C GLY A 119 3.19 3.26 2.47
N ILE A 120 3.15 4.59 2.31
CA ILE A 120 2.08 5.29 1.60
C ILE A 120 2.06 4.79 0.15
N ILE A 121 0.94 4.18 -0.24
CA ILE A 121 0.78 3.58 -1.56
C ILE A 121 0.42 4.69 -2.57
N LEU A 122 1.15 4.71 -3.67
CA LEU A 122 0.81 5.49 -4.86
C LEU A 122 0.45 4.53 -5.99
N GLY A 123 -0.63 4.80 -6.72
CA GLY A 123 -1.07 3.96 -7.84
C GLY A 123 -1.81 4.79 -8.88
N ALA A 124 -1.29 4.81 -10.10
CA ALA A 124 -2.02 5.34 -11.25
C ALA A 124 -3.25 4.49 -11.56
N SER A 125 -4.35 5.11 -12.00
CA SER A 125 -5.59 4.40 -12.34
C SER A 125 -6.10 3.46 -11.22
N SER A 126 -5.85 3.81 -9.96
CA SER A 126 -6.27 3.05 -8.78
C SER A 126 -7.20 3.88 -7.90
N ASN A 127 -7.86 3.24 -6.94
CA ASN A 127 -8.69 3.94 -5.96
C ASN A 127 -7.87 4.52 -4.78
N PHE A 128 -6.54 4.35 -4.79
CA PHE A 128 -5.69 4.95 -3.77
C PHE A 128 -5.68 6.47 -3.92
N THR A 129 -6.00 7.15 -2.82
CA THR A 129 -5.92 8.60 -2.75
C THR A 129 -4.69 9.02 -1.96
N SER A 130 -4.09 10.13 -2.36
CA SER A 130 -2.92 10.71 -1.73
C SER A 130 -3.11 12.19 -1.52
N VAL A 131 -2.48 12.74 -0.47
CA VAL A 131 -2.33 14.19 -0.29
C VAL A 131 -1.61 14.87 -1.48
N LEU A 132 -0.93 14.08 -2.30
CA LEU A 132 -0.26 14.54 -3.52
C LEU A 132 -1.16 14.57 -4.75
N ASP A 133 -2.39 14.03 -4.71
CA ASP A 133 -3.25 13.99 -5.89
C ASP A 133 -3.57 15.38 -6.46
N PRO A 134 -3.88 16.42 -5.64
CA PRO A 134 -4.06 17.77 -6.16
C PRO A 134 -2.79 18.32 -6.84
N VAL A 135 -1.62 18.03 -6.27
CA VAL A 135 -0.31 18.40 -6.84
C VAL A 135 -0.12 17.72 -8.20
N PHE A 136 -0.45 16.43 -8.29
CA PHE A 136 -0.36 15.68 -9.53
C PHE A 136 -1.30 16.24 -10.60
N ASP A 137 -2.54 16.58 -10.22
CA ASP A 137 -3.53 17.17 -11.11
C ASP A 137 -3.10 18.54 -11.64
N ASP A 138 -2.54 19.40 -10.80
CA ASP A 138 -2.05 20.71 -11.23
C ASP A 138 -0.88 20.61 -12.21
N ILE A 139 0.12 19.78 -11.89
CA ILE A 139 1.29 19.58 -12.76
C ILE A 139 0.84 18.98 -14.10
N ALA A 140 -0.03 17.97 -14.08
CA ALA A 140 -0.55 17.34 -15.29
C ALA A 140 -1.29 18.32 -16.20
N ASN A 141 -1.98 19.30 -15.61
CA ASN A 141 -2.69 20.36 -16.32
C ASN A 141 -1.85 21.63 -16.53
N ARG A 142 -0.54 21.59 -16.28
CA ARG A 142 0.39 22.72 -16.46
C ARG A 142 0.02 23.96 -15.64
N ARG A 143 -0.56 23.77 -14.46
CA ARG A 143 -0.79 24.83 -13.47
C ARG A 143 0.39 24.89 -12.49
N ASP A 144 0.59 26.06 -11.91
CA ASP A 144 1.49 26.19 -10.77
C ASP A 144 0.81 25.58 -9.54
N THR A 145 1.60 24.92 -8.69
CA THR A 145 1.10 24.21 -7.52
C THR A 145 2.01 24.43 -6.32
N VAL A 146 1.42 24.20 -5.15
CA VAL A 146 2.07 24.32 -3.86
C VAL A 146 2.00 22.96 -3.19
N VAL A 147 3.18 22.39 -2.89
CA VAL A 147 3.28 21.13 -2.16
C VAL A 147 3.24 21.43 -0.67
N PRO A 148 2.34 20.78 0.10
CA PRO A 148 2.31 20.92 1.55
C PRO A 148 3.65 20.55 2.17
N ALA A 149 4.08 21.26 3.21
CA ALA A 149 5.36 20.99 3.85
C ALA A 149 5.20 19.99 5.00
N THR A 150 5.98 18.91 5.02
CA THR A 150 6.08 18.02 6.19
C THR A 150 7.46 18.10 6.82
N ARG A 151 7.50 18.07 8.15
CA ARG A 151 8.77 17.93 8.90
C ARG A 151 9.32 16.51 8.80
N ASP A 152 8.42 15.54 8.88
CA ASP A 152 8.77 14.13 8.93
C ASP A 152 8.90 13.51 7.54
N ARG A 153 9.62 12.39 7.51
CA ARG A 153 9.78 11.55 6.31
C ARG A 153 8.77 10.41 6.38
N TYR A 154 8.30 10.02 5.21
CA TYR A 154 7.38 8.93 4.99
C TYR A 154 7.97 7.99 3.95
N THR A 155 7.66 6.70 4.07
CA THR A 155 7.99 5.72 3.04
C THR A 155 6.89 5.73 2.00
N PHE A 156 7.24 5.91 0.74
CA PHE A 156 6.32 5.74 -0.38
C PHE A 156 6.55 4.39 -1.07
N VAL A 157 5.50 3.82 -1.65
CA VAL A 157 5.62 2.58 -2.43
C VAL A 157 4.63 2.63 -3.57
N TYR A 158 5.06 2.19 -4.75
CA TYR A 158 4.16 2.09 -5.88
C TYR A 158 3.37 0.77 -5.83
N ILE A 159 2.10 0.79 -6.22
CA ILE A 159 1.20 -0.36 -6.14
C ILE A 159 1.76 -1.65 -6.73
N ASN A 160 2.55 -1.56 -7.81
CA ASN A 160 3.20 -2.72 -8.42
C ASN A 160 4.14 -3.46 -7.44
N ASP A 161 4.93 -2.73 -6.65
CA ASP A 161 5.84 -3.33 -5.66
C ASP A 161 5.04 -3.95 -4.49
N VAL A 162 3.88 -3.41 -4.16
CA VAL A 162 2.97 -4.01 -3.16
C VAL A 162 2.37 -5.32 -3.67
N LEU A 163 1.87 -5.35 -4.90
CA LEU A 163 1.33 -6.57 -5.53
C LEU A 163 2.41 -7.66 -5.64
N LYS A 164 3.62 -7.28 -6.06
CA LYS A 164 4.79 -8.18 -6.07
C LYS A 164 5.05 -8.76 -4.69
N ALA A 165 5.03 -7.94 -3.64
CA ALA A 165 5.22 -8.39 -2.27
C ALA A 165 4.09 -9.32 -1.78
N ILE A 166 2.83 -9.07 -2.17
CA ILE A 166 1.69 -9.96 -1.85
C ILE A 166 1.91 -11.34 -2.46
N VAL A 167 2.22 -11.41 -3.76
CA VAL A 167 2.47 -12.67 -4.45
C VAL A 167 3.67 -13.39 -3.82
N PHE A 168 4.73 -12.65 -3.48
CA PHE A 168 5.90 -13.21 -2.80
C PHE A 168 5.58 -13.74 -1.40
N ALA A 169 4.69 -13.07 -0.66
CA ALA A 169 4.26 -13.49 0.67
C ALA A 169 3.46 -14.79 0.67
N MET A 170 2.77 -15.10 -0.43
CA MET A 170 2.05 -16.35 -0.60
C MET A 170 3.01 -17.54 -0.62
N THR A 171 4.19 -17.42 -1.21
CA THR A 171 5.04 -18.60 -1.50
C THR A 171 6.38 -18.64 -0.78
N ASN A 172 6.97 -17.49 -0.44
CA ASN A 172 8.39 -17.42 -0.06
C ASN A 172 8.66 -16.86 1.34
N LEU A 173 7.76 -16.03 1.88
CA LEU A 173 8.00 -15.42 3.19
C LEU A 173 7.82 -16.40 4.34
N GLU A 174 8.53 -16.17 5.44
CA GLU A 174 8.41 -17.01 6.63
C GLU A 174 6.98 -16.97 7.17
N GLU A 175 6.55 -18.12 7.69
CA GLU A 175 5.27 -18.24 8.38
C GLU A 175 5.30 -17.44 9.69
N ASN A 176 4.18 -16.80 10.00
CA ASN A 176 3.95 -16.02 11.22
C ASN A 176 4.94 -14.85 11.41
N ALA A 177 5.42 -14.31 10.30
CA ALA A 177 6.35 -13.19 10.27
C ALA A 177 5.72 -11.93 9.66
N VAL A 178 6.27 -10.78 10.10
CA VAL A 178 5.89 -9.44 9.64
C VAL A 178 7.02 -8.85 8.81
N TYR A 179 6.68 -8.14 7.72
CA TYR A 179 7.61 -7.53 6.79
C TYR A 179 7.15 -6.14 6.37
N ASN A 180 8.05 -5.16 6.42
CA ASN A 180 7.83 -3.83 5.86
C ASN A 180 8.05 -3.82 4.34
N VAL A 181 7.17 -3.15 3.61
CA VAL A 181 7.21 -3.02 2.15
C VAL A 181 7.30 -1.55 1.77
N GLY A 182 8.42 -1.15 1.18
CA GLY A 182 8.67 0.21 0.71
C GLY A 182 9.22 0.18 -0.72
N GLY A 183 9.06 1.29 -1.46
CA GLY A 183 9.66 1.45 -2.78
C GLY A 183 11.19 1.60 -2.72
N LYS A 184 11.82 1.76 -3.88
CA LYS A 184 13.27 1.99 -3.96
C LYS A 184 13.59 3.45 -3.63
N ASN A 185 14.53 3.70 -2.71
CA ASN A 185 14.94 5.05 -2.29
C ASN A 185 13.75 5.98 -1.94
N CYS A 186 12.76 5.44 -1.22
CA CYS A 186 11.42 6.01 -1.15
C CYS A 186 11.09 6.75 0.15
N ASN A 187 12.05 6.88 1.08
CA ASN A 187 11.85 7.64 2.31
C ASN A 187 12.01 9.13 2.01
N ALA A 188 10.94 9.90 2.01
CA ALA A 188 10.96 11.31 1.65
C ALA A 188 10.01 12.14 2.51
N SER A 189 10.38 13.39 2.77
CA SER A 189 9.41 14.41 3.21
C SER A 189 8.73 15.01 1.98
N LEU A 190 7.59 15.68 2.17
CA LEU A 190 6.94 16.38 1.05
C LEU A 190 7.80 17.51 0.47
N ILE A 191 8.71 18.09 1.26
CA ILE A 191 9.73 19.03 0.79
C ILE A 191 10.67 18.38 -0.22
N MET A 192 11.12 17.14 0.04
CA MET A 192 11.95 16.39 -0.91
C MET A 192 11.17 16.05 -2.18
N ILE A 193 9.90 15.69 -2.05
CA ILE A 193 9.03 15.44 -3.21
C ILE A 193 8.88 16.71 -4.05
N ALA A 194 8.64 17.87 -3.42
CA ALA A 194 8.56 19.14 -4.12
C ALA A 194 9.83 19.46 -4.91
N ALA A 195 11.00 19.17 -4.34
CA ALA A 195 12.29 19.34 -5.01
C ALA A 195 12.44 18.40 -6.22
N VAL A 196 12.07 17.12 -6.08
CA VAL A 196 12.08 16.14 -7.19
C VAL A 196 11.14 16.59 -8.31
N LEU A 197 9.92 17.03 -7.96
CA LEU A 197 8.95 17.53 -8.94
C LEU A 197 9.43 18.81 -9.63
N ASN A 198 10.10 19.70 -8.90
CA ASN A 198 10.69 20.91 -9.45
C ASN A 198 11.83 20.61 -10.43
N ASP A 199 12.67 19.61 -10.13
CA ASP A 199 13.73 19.15 -11.04
C ASP A 199 13.16 18.56 -12.35
N ILE A 200 12.08 17.78 -12.25
CA ILE A 200 11.46 17.14 -13.43
C ILE A 200 10.63 18.12 -14.27
N TYR A 201 9.82 18.97 -13.63
CA TYR A 201 8.79 19.79 -14.29
C TYR A 201 9.05 21.31 -14.22
N GLY A 202 10.18 21.72 -13.65
CA GLY A 202 10.61 23.11 -13.51
C GLY A 202 9.93 23.85 -12.36
N SER A 203 10.00 25.19 -12.39
CA SER A 203 9.54 26.10 -11.34
C SER A 203 8.02 26.14 -11.07
N ARG A 204 7.27 25.15 -11.56
CA ARG A 204 5.80 25.01 -11.39
C ARG A 204 5.43 24.45 -10.03
N CYS A 205 6.39 23.87 -9.33
CA CYS A 205 6.20 23.24 -8.03
C CYS A 205 6.96 24.05 -6.97
N THR A 206 6.23 24.69 -6.07
CA THR A 206 6.78 25.41 -4.92
C THR A 206 6.36 24.75 -3.61
N ILE A 207 7.03 25.07 -2.52
CA ILE A 207 6.72 24.53 -1.18
C ILE A 207 5.83 25.52 -0.45
N GLU A 208 4.82 25.01 0.25
CA GLU A 208 3.98 25.82 1.13
C GLU A 208 4.82 26.56 2.18
N SER A 209 4.62 27.87 2.26
CA SER A 209 5.27 28.72 3.27
C SER A 209 4.33 28.89 4.45
N GLY A 210 4.61 28.24 5.57
CA GLY A 210 3.74 28.30 6.75
C GLY A 210 3.89 27.11 7.68
N ASP A 211 2.77 26.67 8.24
CA ASP A 211 2.69 25.53 9.17
C ASP A 211 2.96 24.20 8.45
N PHE A 212 3.53 23.25 9.19
CA PHE A 212 3.78 21.91 8.66
C PHE A 212 2.51 21.06 8.72
N THR A 213 2.21 20.38 7.61
CA THR A 213 1.19 19.34 7.55
C THR A 213 1.69 18.07 8.25
N GLU A 214 0.82 17.43 9.04
CA GLU A 214 1.04 16.06 9.50
C GLU A 214 0.33 15.10 8.53
N LEU A 215 1.04 14.10 8.03
CA LEU A 215 0.44 12.99 7.28
C LEU A 215 0.33 11.77 8.18
N ASP A 216 -0.69 10.96 7.88
CA ASP A 216 -0.82 9.64 8.44
C ASP A 216 0.28 8.71 7.89
N GLY A 217 0.87 7.90 8.77
CA GLY A 217 1.94 6.96 8.44
C GLY A 217 3.31 7.44 8.90
N CYS A 218 4.36 6.72 8.49
CA CYS A 218 5.73 7.01 8.89
C CYS A 218 6.77 6.43 7.93
N ALA A 219 8.04 6.82 8.14
CA ALA A 219 9.16 6.13 7.50
C ALA A 219 9.37 4.75 8.14
N ILE A 220 9.45 3.72 7.30
CA ILE A 220 9.67 2.33 7.66
C ILE A 220 10.95 1.79 7.03
N ASN A 221 11.52 0.76 7.65
CA ASN A 221 12.70 0.05 7.17
C ASN A 221 12.25 -1.24 6.47
N SER A 222 12.41 -1.31 5.14
CA SER A 222 12.04 -2.46 4.31
C SER A 222 13.21 -3.41 4.00
N ASN A 223 14.32 -3.34 4.74
CA ASN A 223 15.48 -4.21 4.49
C ASN A 223 15.14 -5.69 4.70
N LYS A 224 14.28 -6.02 5.67
CA LYS A 224 13.92 -7.42 5.99
C LYS A 224 13.36 -8.16 4.78
N ILE A 225 12.40 -7.57 4.06
CA ILE A 225 11.80 -8.21 2.87
C ILE A 225 12.79 -8.28 1.70
N SER A 226 13.70 -7.31 1.59
CA SER A 226 14.74 -7.29 0.56
C SER A 226 15.81 -8.36 0.78
N VAL A 227 16.17 -8.66 2.04
CA VAL A 227 17.08 -9.77 2.38
C VAL A 227 16.46 -11.11 2.00
N ASN A 228 15.13 -11.21 2.01
CA ASN A 228 14.39 -12.36 1.51
C ASN A 228 14.16 -12.30 -0.01
N GLU A 229 15.00 -11.60 -0.78
CA GLU A 229 14.99 -11.54 -2.26
C GLU A 229 13.79 -10.83 -2.91
N CYS A 230 12.91 -10.21 -2.12
CA CYS A 230 11.83 -9.38 -2.64
C CYS A 230 12.21 -7.90 -2.58
N THR A 231 12.88 -7.44 -3.63
CA THR A 231 13.32 -6.05 -3.78
C THR A 231 12.33 -5.20 -4.58
N PRO A 232 12.14 -3.92 -4.22
CA PRO A 232 11.31 -3.00 -5.00
C PRO A 232 11.97 -2.63 -6.33
N ASP A 233 11.16 -2.50 -7.37
CA ASP A 233 11.62 -2.16 -8.72
C ASP A 233 11.46 -0.67 -9.03
N ILE A 234 10.49 0.00 -8.38
CA ILE A 234 10.10 1.36 -8.72
C ILE A 234 10.63 2.35 -7.67
N ASP A 235 11.37 3.36 -8.14
CA ASP A 235 11.87 4.42 -7.29
C ASP A 235 10.91 5.60 -7.15
N LEU A 236 11.21 6.50 -6.22
CA LEU A 236 10.40 7.68 -5.91
C LEU A 236 10.16 8.58 -7.12
N GLU A 237 11.18 8.80 -7.94
CA GLU A 237 11.06 9.65 -9.11
C GLU A 237 10.10 9.02 -10.14
N THR A 238 10.22 7.72 -10.38
CA THR A 238 9.41 6.98 -11.32
C THR A 238 7.95 6.89 -10.88
N MET A 239 7.68 6.62 -9.59
CA MET A 239 6.31 6.57 -9.07
C MET A 239 5.59 7.92 -9.23
N LEU A 240 6.26 9.03 -8.92
CA LEU A 240 5.70 10.38 -9.06
C LEU A 240 5.39 10.71 -10.53
N LYS A 241 6.32 10.38 -11.44
CA LYS A 241 6.11 10.56 -12.89
C LYS A 241 4.90 9.79 -13.38
N ILE A 242 4.76 8.52 -12.98
CA ILE A 242 3.63 7.68 -13.41
C ILE A 242 2.30 8.27 -12.92
N CYS A 243 2.20 8.69 -11.66
CA CYS A 243 0.98 9.30 -11.11
C CYS A 243 0.59 10.60 -11.82
N ILE A 244 1.56 11.44 -12.19
CA ILE A 244 1.27 12.68 -12.94
C ILE A 244 0.85 12.35 -14.38
N MET A 245 1.55 11.42 -15.02
CA MET A 245 1.27 11.01 -16.39
C MET A 245 -0.15 10.45 -16.54
N ASP A 246 -0.63 9.67 -15.57
CA ASP A 246 -2.00 9.14 -15.50
C ASP A 246 -3.07 10.24 -15.55
N LYS A 247 -2.77 11.42 -14.99
CA LYS A 247 -3.66 12.58 -14.93
C LYS A 247 -3.52 13.52 -16.13
N MET A 248 -2.56 13.30 -17.03
CA MET A 248 -2.38 14.14 -18.22
C MET A 248 -3.47 13.87 -19.26
N LYS A 249 -4.20 14.90 -19.68
CA LYS A 249 -5.13 14.79 -20.81
C LYS A 249 -4.35 14.52 -22.10
N SER A 250 -4.81 13.55 -22.88
CA SER A 250 -4.21 12.94 -24.09
C SER A 250 -3.69 13.87 -25.22
N GLU A 251 -3.68 15.20 -25.09
CA GLU A 251 -3.21 16.07 -26.16
C GLU A 251 -1.88 16.76 -25.84
N LYS A 252 -0.86 16.33 -26.58
CA LYS A 252 0.54 16.79 -26.58
C LYS A 252 1.31 16.39 -25.33
N VAL A 253 1.84 15.15 -25.40
CA VAL A 253 3.10 14.71 -24.80
C VAL A 253 3.92 15.93 -24.43
N LEU A 254 3.93 16.26 -23.12
CA LEU A 254 4.95 17.13 -22.58
C LEU A 254 6.25 16.51 -23.11
N ARG A 255 7.03 17.25 -23.90
CA ARG A 255 8.37 16.79 -24.28
C ARG A 255 9.16 16.70 -22.97
N ILE A 256 9.06 15.56 -22.31
CA ILE A 256 9.96 15.16 -21.23
C ILE A 256 11.34 15.26 -21.88
N PRO A 257 12.28 16.05 -21.33
CA PRO A 257 13.61 16.19 -21.90
C PRO A 257 14.21 14.79 -22.07
N HIS A 258 14.39 14.39 -23.31
CA HIS A 258 15.12 13.22 -23.82
C HIS A 258 15.44 12.08 -22.83
N SER A 259 14.44 11.34 -22.38
CA SER A 259 14.58 9.89 -22.13
C SER A 259 13.22 9.27 -21.85
N HIS A 260 12.91 8.16 -22.51
CA HIS A 260 11.80 7.22 -22.25
C HIS A 260 10.58 7.36 -23.17
N GLU A 261 10.76 6.85 -24.39
CA GLU A 261 9.69 6.48 -25.31
C GLU A 261 8.82 5.33 -24.71
N ARG A 262 7.49 5.46 -24.85
CA ARG A 262 6.47 4.38 -24.76
C ARG A 262 6.33 3.58 -23.45
N ARG A 263 6.83 4.04 -22.30
CA ARG A 263 6.67 3.30 -21.03
C ARG A 263 5.25 3.23 -20.46
N LEU A 264 4.35 4.17 -20.77
CA LEU A 264 3.01 4.24 -20.16
C LEU A 264 2.08 3.11 -20.58
N ASP A 265 1.88 2.93 -21.89
CA ASP A 265 1.07 1.82 -22.41
C ASP A 265 1.67 0.49 -21.95
N SER A 266 3.01 0.39 -21.96
CA SER A 266 3.73 -0.78 -21.46
C SER A 266 3.51 -1.02 -19.97
N ILE A 267 3.50 0.01 -19.10
CA ILE A 267 3.34 -0.19 -17.65
C ILE A 267 1.89 -0.53 -17.29
N HIS A 268 0.90 0.10 -17.93
CA HIS A 268 -0.51 -0.25 -17.74
C HIS A 268 -0.80 -1.67 -18.26
N GLU A 269 -0.30 -2.02 -19.45
CA GLU A 269 -0.33 -3.39 -19.95
C GLU A 269 0.43 -4.33 -19.03
N ILE A 270 1.57 -3.94 -18.45
CA ILE A 270 2.34 -4.76 -17.50
C ILE A 270 1.55 -4.99 -16.21
N GLN A 271 0.88 -3.99 -15.63
CA GLN A 271 0.10 -4.15 -14.39
C GLN A 271 -1.14 -5.04 -14.60
N LEU A 272 -1.90 -4.80 -15.67
CA LEU A 272 -3.01 -5.67 -16.07
C LEU A 272 -2.50 -7.07 -16.46
N ALA A 273 -1.39 -7.16 -17.18
CA ALA A 273 -0.76 -8.43 -17.52
C ALA A 273 -0.24 -9.14 -16.27
N PHE A 274 0.25 -8.46 -15.24
CA PHE A 274 0.67 -9.09 -13.99
C PHE A 274 -0.52 -9.69 -13.25
N LEU A 275 -1.63 -8.96 -13.13
CA LEU A 275 -2.86 -9.48 -12.53
C LEU A 275 -3.45 -10.66 -13.34
N LEU A 276 -3.48 -10.53 -14.67
CA LEU A 276 -3.95 -11.59 -15.57
C LEU A 276 -3.01 -12.80 -15.59
N GLU A 277 -1.69 -12.59 -15.50
CA GLU A 277 -0.69 -13.65 -15.46
C GLU A 277 -0.70 -14.34 -14.10
N THR A 278 -0.90 -13.60 -13.01
CA THR A 278 -1.11 -14.18 -11.67
C THR A 278 -2.36 -15.05 -11.67
N ASP A 279 -3.48 -14.56 -12.20
CA ASP A 279 -4.71 -15.36 -12.36
C ASP A 279 -4.50 -16.56 -13.30
N ARG A 280 -3.77 -16.41 -14.40
CA ARG A 280 -3.42 -17.49 -15.33
C ARG A 280 -2.57 -18.58 -14.66
N ILE A 281 -1.54 -18.19 -13.91
CA ILE A 281 -0.67 -19.10 -13.15
C ILE A 281 -1.51 -19.81 -12.10
N CYS A 282 -2.34 -19.07 -11.34
CA CYS A 282 -3.22 -19.65 -10.34
C CYS A 282 -4.17 -20.69 -10.96
N ARG A 283 -4.83 -20.38 -12.08
CA ARG A 283 -5.68 -21.37 -12.79
C ARG A 283 -4.90 -22.56 -13.32
N LYS A 284 -3.72 -22.34 -13.92
CA LYS A 284 -2.87 -23.42 -14.47
C LYS A 284 -2.43 -24.40 -13.38
N HIS A 285 -2.16 -23.90 -12.19
CA HIS A 285 -1.71 -24.68 -11.04
C HIS A 285 -2.84 -25.07 -10.08
N ASN A 286 -4.10 -24.79 -10.45
CA ASN A 286 -5.30 -25.04 -9.65
C ASN A 286 -5.22 -24.42 -8.23
N ILE A 287 -4.56 -23.27 -8.12
CA ILE A 287 -4.43 -22.48 -6.90
C ILE A 287 -5.68 -21.62 -6.74
N LYS A 288 -6.38 -21.78 -5.62
CA LYS A 288 -7.57 -20.99 -5.27
C LYS A 288 -7.18 -19.90 -4.26
N TYR A 289 -7.45 -18.64 -4.61
CA TYR A 289 -7.17 -17.49 -3.75
C TYR A 289 -8.44 -16.67 -3.51
N PHE A 290 -8.53 -16.06 -2.32
CA PHE A 290 -9.58 -15.11 -1.95
C PHE A 290 -8.96 -13.73 -1.70
N LEU A 291 -9.58 -12.69 -2.26
CA LEU A 291 -9.24 -11.29 -2.02
C LEU A 291 -10.38 -10.63 -1.23
N GLY A 292 -10.08 -10.08 -0.05
CA GLY A 292 -11.01 -9.28 0.74
C GLY A 292 -10.40 -7.91 1.08
N GLY A 293 -11.15 -6.83 0.86
CA GLY A 293 -10.76 -5.43 1.14
C GLY A 293 -11.14 -4.47 0.02
N GLY A 294 -11.21 -3.16 0.32
CA GLY A 294 -11.90 -2.16 -0.53
C GLY A 294 -11.06 -1.41 -1.57
N THR A 295 -9.73 -1.44 -1.46
CA THR A 295 -8.86 -0.43 -2.11
C THR A 295 -8.03 -0.92 -3.30
N LEU A 296 -7.94 -2.24 -3.54
CA LEU A 296 -7.20 -2.82 -4.67
C LEU A 296 -8.00 -2.85 -5.98
#